data_AF-A0A0W1F9M6-F1
#
_entry.id   AF-A0A0W1F9M6-F1
#
_cell.length_a   1.000
_cell.length_b   1.000
_cell.length_c   1.000
_cell.angle_alpha   90.00
_cell.angle_beta   90.00
_cell.angle_gamma   90.00
#
_symmetry.space_group_name_H-M   'P 1'
#
loop_
_entity.id
_entity.type
_entity.pdbx_description
1 polymer ?
#
loop_
_entity_poly.entity_id
_entity_poly.type
_entity_poly.pdbx_seq_one_letter_code
_entity_poly.pdbx_strand_id
1 'polypeptide(L)'
;MFDLPLLTILLLTGFINLIGALAYAARIAGVRTRRIAMSFALFNILVLFSRTSNSFLGPFLAKRIETRIHDGSGLSLFLDMQFVLAAASVATLVGILLVPTGQRMFAAAIGWYQDNRSTTRLALKAVSPTGLRTLRQSLTFPSLSHLKSWKMPKGIGWGVLIANCLAQSLLAVGVVASLYAGYLAPEFRVTASQLSALINGFATILLFAFIDPQLSVMTDDAVEGKVDEADFRRAITFISLSRLAGTVLAQALLLPAAMLIAWVAVHV
;
A
#
# COMPACT_ATOMS: atom_id res chain seq x y z
N MET A 1 14.10 -21.97 8.47
CA MET A 1 14.49 -20.61 8.03
C MET A 1 13.31 -19.91 7.35
N PHE A 2 12.54 -20.59 6.50
CA PHE A 2 11.17 -20.19 6.14
C PHE A 2 10.19 -21.27 6.55
N ASP A 3 9.31 -20.96 7.48
CA ASP A 3 8.28 -21.88 7.97
C ASP A 3 6.92 -21.42 7.40
N LEU A 4 5.94 -22.32 7.29
CA LEU A 4 4.63 -22.01 6.73
C LEU A 4 3.99 -20.73 7.31
N PRO A 5 4.04 -20.46 8.64
CA PRO A 5 3.51 -19.22 9.20
C PRO A 5 4.21 -17.95 8.69
N LEU A 6 5.54 -17.99 8.54
CA LEU A 6 6.30 -16.85 8.01
C LEU A 6 5.92 -16.62 6.55
N LEU A 7 5.81 -17.68 5.74
CA LEU A 7 5.37 -17.56 4.35
C LEU A 7 3.98 -16.92 4.25
N THR A 8 3.03 -17.31 5.11
CA THR A 8 1.70 -16.68 5.17
C THR A 8 1.78 -15.19 5.48
N ILE A 9 2.61 -14.79 6.45
CA ILE A 9 2.83 -13.38 6.81
C ILE A 9 3.42 -12.61 5.63
N LEU A 10 4.43 -13.16 4.95
CA LEU A 10 5.06 -12.53 3.79
C LEU A 10 4.09 -12.37 2.62
N LEU A 11 3.27 -13.40 2.34
CA LEU A 11 2.25 -13.35 1.30
C LEU A 11 1.16 -12.33 1.62
N LEU A 12 0.69 -12.29 2.87
CA LEU A 12 -0.33 -11.34 3.30
C LEU A 12 0.21 -9.90 3.25
N THR A 13 1.43 -9.67 3.75
CA THR A 13 2.13 -8.38 3.66
C THR A 13 2.32 -7.95 2.21
N GLY A 14 2.71 -8.90 1.36
CA GLY A 14 2.85 -8.68 -0.08
C GLY A 14 1.52 -8.28 -0.72
N PHE A 15 0.45 -9.01 -0.43
CA PHE A 15 -0.89 -8.72 -0.93
C PHE A 15 -1.39 -7.33 -0.53
N ILE A 16 -1.23 -6.95 0.74
CA ILE A 16 -1.62 -5.63 1.28
C ILE A 16 -0.92 -4.51 0.49
N ASN A 17 0.40 -4.62 0.32
CA ASN A 17 1.21 -3.59 -0.34
C ASN A 17 1.02 -3.56 -1.86
N LEU A 18 0.84 -4.73 -2.48
CA LEU A 18 0.52 -4.88 -3.89
C LEU A 18 -0.79 -4.16 -4.23
N ILE A 19 -1.85 -4.43 -3.47
CA ILE A 19 -3.15 -3.77 -3.67
C ILE A 19 -3.03 -2.26 -3.43
N GLY A 20 -2.32 -1.83 -2.40
CA GLY A 20 -2.12 -0.42 -2.10
C GLY A 20 -1.44 0.34 -3.26
N ALA A 21 -0.47 -0.28 -3.94
CA ALA A 21 0.15 0.29 -5.13
C ALA A 21 -0.77 0.24 -6.36
N LEU A 22 -1.48 -0.88 -6.58
CA LEU A 22 -2.43 -1.04 -7.69
C LEU A 22 -3.64 -0.10 -7.59
N ALA A 23 -4.00 0.36 -6.39
CA ALA A 23 -5.11 1.27 -6.19
C ALA A 23 -4.94 2.58 -6.99
N TYR A 24 -3.72 3.07 -7.18
CA TYR A 24 -3.45 4.23 -8.04
C TYR A 24 -3.84 4.01 -9.51
N ALA A 25 -3.80 2.76 -9.98
CA ALA A 25 -4.22 2.42 -11.34
C ALA A 25 -5.73 2.65 -11.56
N ALA A 26 -6.55 2.54 -10.50
CA ALA A 26 -7.96 2.89 -10.56
C ALA A 26 -8.15 4.38 -10.86
N ARG A 27 -7.37 5.27 -10.22
CA ARG A 27 -7.45 6.73 -10.47
C ARG A 27 -7.06 7.09 -11.90
N ILE A 28 -6.00 6.49 -12.43
CA ILE A 28 -5.61 6.64 -13.85
C ILE A 28 -6.74 6.20 -14.79
N ALA A 29 -7.37 5.05 -14.50
CA ALA A 29 -8.52 4.58 -15.28
C ALA A 29 -9.72 5.53 -15.19
N GLY A 30 -9.92 6.18 -14.04
CA GLY A 30 -10.97 7.18 -13.82
C GLY A 30 -10.83 8.40 -14.72
N VAL A 31 -9.63 8.97 -14.82
CA VAL A 31 -9.34 10.10 -15.72
C VAL A 31 -9.56 9.69 -17.17
N ARG A 32 -8.95 8.59 -17.60
CA ARG A 32 -9.04 8.10 -18.99
C ARG A 32 -10.47 7.79 -19.43
N THR A 33 -11.30 7.28 -18.52
CA THR A 33 -12.71 6.98 -18.82
C THR A 33 -13.64 8.18 -18.58
N ARG A 34 -13.15 9.25 -17.95
CA ARG A 34 -13.94 10.38 -17.42
C ARG A 34 -15.04 9.96 -16.43
N ARG A 35 -14.76 8.92 -15.63
CA ARG A 35 -15.71 8.32 -14.67
C ARG A 35 -15.12 8.28 -13.28
N ILE A 36 -14.91 9.46 -12.72
CA ILE A 36 -14.21 9.69 -11.45
C ILE A 36 -14.90 8.94 -10.28
N ALA A 37 -16.22 9.08 -10.14
CA ALA A 37 -16.97 8.44 -9.05
C ALA A 37 -16.86 6.90 -9.06
N MET A 38 -16.92 6.28 -10.25
CA MET A 38 -16.77 4.83 -10.39
C MET A 38 -15.35 4.37 -10.06
N SER A 39 -14.35 5.12 -10.51
CA SER A 39 -12.96 4.88 -10.17
C SER A 39 -12.70 4.98 -8.67
N PHE A 40 -13.25 5.99 -8.00
CA PHE A 40 -13.15 6.13 -6.54
C PHE A 40 -13.84 4.97 -5.81
N ALA A 41 -14.99 4.50 -6.29
CA ALA A 41 -15.64 3.32 -5.71
C ALA A 41 -14.74 2.08 -5.80
N LEU A 42 -14.13 1.83 -6.97
CA LEU A 42 -13.18 0.71 -7.16
C LEU A 42 -11.93 0.87 -6.28
N PHE A 43 -11.37 2.09 -6.20
CA PHE A 43 -10.25 2.41 -5.31
C PHE A 43 -10.58 2.09 -3.85
N ASN A 44 -11.73 2.54 -3.36
CA ASN A 44 -12.16 2.32 -1.98
C ASN A 44 -12.38 0.84 -1.68
N ILE A 45 -12.95 0.07 -2.61
CA ILE A 45 -13.09 -1.39 -2.45
C ILE A 45 -11.71 -2.05 -2.30
N LEU A 46 -10.73 -1.70 -3.15
CA LEU A 46 -9.37 -2.25 -3.06
C LEU A 46 -8.70 -1.90 -1.73
N VAL A 47 -8.78 -0.62 -1.33
CA VAL A 47 -8.21 -0.16 -0.06
C VAL A 47 -8.88 -0.85 1.13
N LEU A 48 -10.19 -1.09 1.07
CA LEU A 48 -10.90 -1.85 2.10
C LEU A 48 -10.37 -3.28 2.21
N PHE A 49 -10.20 -3.99 1.11
CA PHE A 49 -9.60 -5.34 1.12
C PHE A 49 -8.19 -5.33 1.73
N SER A 50 -7.35 -4.37 1.34
CA SER A 50 -5.99 -4.20 1.89
C SER A 50 -6.02 -3.96 3.40
N ARG A 51 -6.91 -3.09 3.89
CA ARG A 51 -7.07 -2.80 5.33
C ARG A 51 -7.58 -4.00 6.11
N THR A 52 -8.58 -4.70 5.59
CA THR A 52 -9.09 -5.93 6.21
C THR A 52 -8.00 -7.00 6.30
N SER A 53 -7.21 -7.18 5.24
CA SER A 53 -6.04 -8.06 5.27
C SER A 53 -5.01 -7.65 6.31
N ASN A 54 -4.78 -6.34 6.50
CA ASN A 54 -3.88 -5.83 7.53
C ASN A 54 -4.35 -6.17 8.95
N SER A 55 -5.66 -6.18 9.20
CA SER A 55 -6.22 -6.61 10.50
C SER A 55 -5.93 -8.10 10.79
N PHE A 56 -5.82 -8.96 9.78
CA PHE A 56 -5.39 -10.35 9.95
C PHE A 56 -3.87 -10.49 10.16
N LEU A 57 -3.09 -9.57 9.60
CA LEU A 57 -1.63 -9.60 9.69
C LEU A 57 -1.14 -9.43 11.14
N GLY A 58 -1.77 -8.55 11.92
CA GLY A 58 -1.41 -8.27 13.31
C GLY A 58 -1.38 -9.54 14.19
N PRO A 59 -2.48 -10.31 14.30
CA PRO A 59 -2.50 -11.56 15.05
C PRO A 59 -1.50 -12.62 14.58
N PHE A 60 -1.29 -12.76 13.26
CA PHE A 60 -0.30 -13.71 12.74
C PHE A 60 1.14 -13.32 13.09
N LEU A 61 1.47 -12.04 12.97
CA LEU A 61 2.76 -11.52 13.44
C LEU A 61 2.92 -11.71 14.95
N ALA A 62 1.91 -11.36 15.75
CA ALA A 62 1.95 -11.51 17.20
C ALA A 62 2.24 -12.97 17.62
N LYS A 63 1.50 -13.93 17.07
CA LYS A 63 1.70 -15.37 17.33
C LYS A 63 3.12 -15.84 16.93
N ARG A 64 3.64 -15.34 15.81
CA ARG A 64 5.00 -15.66 15.36
C ARG A 64 6.05 -15.15 16.36
N ILE A 65 5.88 -13.93 16.86
CA ILE A 65 6.77 -13.36 17.87
C ILE A 65 6.68 -14.14 19.19
N GLU A 66 5.47 -14.46 19.67
CA GLU A 66 5.27 -15.28 20.88
C GLU A 66 6.03 -16.62 20.80
N THR A 67 5.89 -17.33 19.68
CA THR A 67 6.56 -18.62 19.48
C THR A 67 8.08 -18.45 19.51
N ARG A 68 8.61 -17.41 18.85
CA ARG A 68 10.07 -17.16 18.78
C ARG A 68 10.69 -16.62 20.07
N ILE A 69 9.90 -15.98 20.93
CA ILE A 69 10.34 -15.56 22.28
C ILE A 69 10.65 -16.77 23.14
N HIS A 70 9.84 -17.83 23.07
CA HIS A 70 10.08 -19.06 23.81
C HIS A 70 11.33 -19.82 23.35
N ASP A 71 11.72 -19.65 22.09
CA ASP A 71 12.92 -20.29 21.50
C ASP A 71 14.23 -19.51 21.77
N GLY A 72 14.18 -18.37 22.47
CA GLY A 72 15.38 -17.65 22.96
C GLY A 72 16.25 -16.95 21.91
N SER A 73 15.82 -16.82 20.66
CA SER A 73 16.65 -16.31 19.55
C SER A 73 16.24 -14.91 19.06
N GLY A 74 16.58 -13.87 19.83
CA GLY A 74 16.26 -12.45 19.50
C GLY A 74 16.80 -11.96 18.15
N LEU A 75 17.96 -12.47 17.71
CA LEU A 75 18.53 -12.15 16.39
C LEU A 75 17.66 -12.69 15.24
N SER A 76 17.03 -13.86 15.42
CA SER A 76 16.17 -14.47 14.42
C SER A 76 14.86 -13.69 14.25
N LEU A 77 14.36 -13.09 15.33
CA LEU A 77 13.15 -12.27 15.33
C LEU A 77 13.34 -10.98 14.52
N PHE A 78 14.47 -10.30 14.71
CA PHE A 78 14.79 -9.09 13.97
C PHE A 78 14.86 -9.36 12.46
N LEU A 79 15.52 -10.46 12.07
CA LEU A 79 15.59 -10.87 10.66
C LEU A 79 14.21 -11.21 10.08
N ASP A 80 13.36 -11.94 10.81
CA ASP A 80 11.98 -12.21 10.40
C ASP A 80 11.22 -10.90 10.12
N MET A 81 11.33 -9.90 10.99
CA MET A 81 10.69 -8.59 10.80
C MET A 81 11.26 -7.82 9.60
N GLN A 82 12.57 -7.87 9.36
CA GLN A 82 13.17 -7.28 8.18
C GLN A 82 12.70 -7.95 6.89
N PHE A 83 12.54 -9.28 6.87
CA PHE A 83 11.97 -9.98 5.72
C PHE A 83 10.53 -9.56 5.43
N VAL A 84 9.72 -9.31 6.47
CA VAL A 84 8.37 -8.78 6.32
C VAL A 84 8.37 -7.41 5.65
N LEU A 85 9.23 -6.49 6.11
CA LEU A 85 9.37 -5.16 5.50
C LEU A 85 9.98 -5.21 4.08
N ALA A 86 10.89 -6.15 3.83
CA ALA A 86 11.43 -6.42 2.50
C ALA A 86 10.34 -6.92 1.54
N ALA A 87 9.48 -7.84 1.99
CA ALA A 87 8.34 -8.31 1.21
C ALA A 87 7.36 -7.17 0.91
N ALA A 88 7.11 -6.25 1.84
CA ALA A 88 6.32 -5.04 1.59
C ALA A 88 6.93 -4.17 0.47
N SER A 89 8.25 -3.97 0.49
CA SER A 89 8.97 -3.19 -0.52
C SER A 89 8.95 -3.86 -1.90
N VAL A 90 9.25 -5.15 -1.95
CA VAL A 90 9.21 -5.95 -3.20
C VAL A 90 7.80 -5.96 -3.79
N ALA A 91 6.78 -6.20 -2.97
CA ALA A 91 5.40 -6.21 -3.44
C ALA A 91 4.91 -4.84 -3.90
N THR A 92 5.35 -3.76 -3.22
CA THR A 92 5.08 -2.39 -3.68
C THR A 92 5.71 -2.18 -5.06
N LEU A 93 6.98 -2.55 -5.25
CA LEU A 93 7.66 -2.44 -6.54
C LEU A 93 6.93 -3.22 -7.63
N VAL A 94 6.56 -4.48 -7.36
CA VAL A 94 5.77 -5.30 -8.28
C VAL A 94 4.42 -4.63 -8.60
N GLY A 95 3.74 -4.08 -7.59
CA GLY A 95 2.50 -3.35 -7.77
C GLY A 95 2.64 -2.13 -8.69
N ILE A 96 3.71 -1.35 -8.52
CA ILE A 96 4.04 -0.21 -9.39
C ILE A 96 4.24 -0.67 -10.83
N LEU A 97 5.01 -1.74 -11.04
CA LEU A 97 5.24 -2.31 -12.36
C LEU A 97 3.95 -2.82 -13.01
N LEU A 98 2.98 -3.26 -12.20
CA LEU A 98 1.67 -3.73 -12.65
C LEU A 98 0.63 -2.60 -12.80
N VAL A 99 0.91 -1.35 -12.41
CA VAL A 99 -0.01 -0.21 -12.59
C VAL A 99 -0.50 -0.08 -14.05
N PRO A 100 0.34 -0.18 -15.10
CA PRO A 100 -0.11 -0.11 -16.48
C PRO A 100 -1.09 -1.22 -16.89
N THR A 101 -0.95 -2.39 -16.28
CA THR A 101 -1.87 -3.51 -16.46
C THR A 101 -3.17 -3.25 -15.69
N GLY A 102 -3.07 -2.84 -14.42
CA GLY A 102 -4.19 -2.50 -13.56
C GLY A 102 -5.10 -1.43 -14.18
N GLN A 103 -4.54 -0.36 -14.75
CA GLN A 103 -5.36 0.71 -15.36
C GLN A 103 -6.23 0.20 -16.51
N ARG A 104 -5.75 -0.77 -17.31
CA ARG A 104 -6.50 -1.34 -18.43
C ARG A 104 -7.62 -2.23 -17.92
N MET A 105 -7.33 -3.02 -16.89
CA MET A 105 -8.34 -3.84 -16.21
C MET A 105 -9.43 -2.98 -15.59
N PHE A 106 -9.06 -1.92 -14.87
CA PHE A 106 -10.03 -1.02 -14.26
C PHE A 106 -10.84 -0.26 -15.31
N ALA A 107 -10.23 0.19 -16.41
CA ALA A 107 -10.97 0.81 -17.50
C ALA A 107 -12.00 -0.15 -18.12
N ALA A 108 -11.63 -1.41 -18.35
CA ALA A 108 -12.55 -2.45 -18.83
C ALA A 108 -13.66 -2.76 -17.82
N ALA A 109 -13.32 -2.81 -16.52
CA ALA A 109 -14.30 -3.02 -15.44
C ALA A 109 -15.30 -1.87 -15.33
N ILE A 110 -14.83 -0.62 -15.44
CA ILE A 110 -15.66 0.58 -15.45
C ILE A 110 -16.61 0.54 -16.65
N GLY A 111 -16.10 0.25 -17.85
CA GLY A 111 -16.93 0.13 -19.06
C GLY A 111 -18.02 -0.93 -18.91
N TRP A 112 -17.65 -2.15 -18.49
CA TRP A 112 -18.63 -3.22 -18.29
C TRP A 112 -19.68 -2.90 -17.22
N TYR A 113 -19.27 -2.23 -16.13
CA TYR A 113 -20.20 -1.85 -15.08
C TYR A 113 -21.27 -0.86 -15.57
N GLN A 114 -20.95 -0.01 -16.55
CA GLN A 114 -21.93 0.93 -17.12
C GLN A 114 -23.09 0.21 -17.82
N ASP A 115 -22.76 -0.84 -18.56
CA ASP A 115 -23.73 -1.60 -19.34
C ASP A 115 -24.60 -2.50 -18.45
N ASN A 116 -24.02 -3.05 -17.38
CA ASN A 116 -24.67 -4.08 -16.56
C ASN A 116 -25.16 -3.61 -15.18
N ARG A 117 -24.68 -2.45 -14.68
CA ARG A 117 -25.02 -1.80 -13.40
C ARG A 117 -25.12 -2.72 -12.17
N SER A 118 -24.32 -3.79 -12.12
CA SER A 118 -24.37 -4.80 -11.05
C SER A 118 -22.97 -5.10 -10.50
N THR A 119 -22.76 -4.78 -9.22
CA THR A 119 -21.49 -4.99 -8.49
C THR A 119 -21.20 -6.47 -8.28
N THR A 120 -22.21 -7.25 -7.92
CA THR A 120 -22.12 -8.71 -7.74
C THR A 120 -21.77 -9.43 -9.04
N ARG A 121 -22.41 -9.06 -10.16
CA ARG A 121 -22.06 -9.65 -11.47
C ARG A 121 -20.68 -9.19 -11.96
N LEU A 122 -20.24 -7.97 -11.62
CA LEU A 122 -18.86 -7.54 -11.91
C LEU A 122 -17.84 -8.40 -11.15
N ALA A 123 -18.09 -8.68 -9.86
CA ALA A 123 -17.23 -9.54 -9.06
C ALA A 123 -17.18 -10.97 -9.62
N LEU A 124 -18.33 -11.55 -9.96
CA LEU A 124 -18.42 -12.87 -10.59
C LEU A 124 -17.68 -12.91 -11.94
N LYS A 125 -17.78 -11.84 -12.75
CA LYS A 125 -17.07 -11.73 -14.02
C LYS A 125 -15.56 -11.56 -13.84
N ALA A 126 -15.11 -10.88 -12.79
CA ALA A 126 -13.68 -10.73 -12.51
C ALA A 126 -13.01 -12.08 -12.24
N VAL A 127 -13.74 -13.02 -11.61
CA VAL A 127 -13.29 -14.39 -11.32
C VAL A 127 -13.60 -15.37 -12.46
N SER A 128 -14.33 -14.94 -13.50
CA SER A 128 -14.69 -15.82 -14.62
C SER A 128 -13.53 -16.02 -15.61
N PRO A 129 -13.56 -17.08 -16.44
CA PRO A 129 -12.55 -17.32 -17.48
C PRO A 129 -12.40 -16.14 -18.44
N THR A 130 -13.50 -15.40 -18.67
CA THR A 130 -13.50 -14.18 -19.47
C THR A 130 -12.76 -13.04 -18.78
N GLY A 131 -12.95 -12.86 -17.47
CA GLY A 131 -12.19 -11.90 -16.65
C GLY A 131 -10.70 -12.24 -16.62
N LEU A 132 -10.34 -13.53 -16.47
CA LEU A 132 -8.95 -13.97 -16.54
C LEU A 132 -8.34 -13.78 -17.94
N ARG A 133 -9.13 -13.93 -19.01
CA ARG A 133 -8.67 -13.63 -20.38
C ARG A 133 -8.43 -12.14 -20.57
N THR A 134 -9.29 -11.28 -20.03
CA THR A 134 -9.09 -9.82 -20.02
C THR A 134 -7.87 -9.42 -19.19
N LEU A 135 -7.61 -10.08 -18.06
CA LEU A 135 -6.37 -9.91 -17.29
C LEU A 135 -5.15 -10.27 -18.15
N ARG A 136 -5.15 -11.43 -18.79
CA ARG A 136 -4.04 -11.89 -19.65
C ARG A 136 -3.79 -10.96 -20.84
N GLN A 137 -4.84 -10.41 -21.45
CA GLN A 137 -4.74 -9.45 -22.55
C GLN A 137 -4.36 -8.04 -22.10
N SER A 138 -4.59 -7.72 -20.82
CA SER A 138 -4.22 -6.42 -20.23
C SER A 138 -2.77 -6.37 -19.75
N LEU A 139 -2.10 -7.53 -19.64
CA LEU A 139 -0.69 -7.63 -19.26
C LEU A 139 0.16 -6.79 -20.22
N THR A 140 0.64 -5.68 -19.71
CA THR A 140 1.59 -4.83 -20.43
C THR A 140 2.68 -4.36 -19.51
N PHE A 141 3.90 -4.56 -19.97
CA PHE A 141 5.08 -4.03 -19.31
C PHE A 141 5.15 -2.50 -19.50
N PRO A 142 5.66 -1.77 -18.50
CA PRO A 142 5.81 -0.33 -18.58
C PRO A 142 6.71 0.05 -19.77
N SER A 143 6.21 0.90 -20.68
CA SER A 143 7.05 1.45 -21.74
C SER A 143 7.94 2.55 -21.15
N LEU A 144 9.25 2.32 -21.13
CA LEU A 144 10.25 3.24 -20.60
C LEU A 144 10.38 4.55 -21.42
N SER A 145 9.64 4.68 -22.53
CA SER A 145 9.61 5.87 -23.39
C SER A 145 9.21 7.16 -22.67
N HIS A 146 8.42 7.08 -21.60
CA HIS A 146 7.95 8.25 -20.84
C HIS A 146 8.92 8.69 -19.72
N LEU A 147 9.99 7.92 -19.44
CA LEU A 147 11.03 8.29 -18.47
C LEU A 147 12.02 9.33 -19.02
N LYS A 148 11.88 9.78 -20.28
CA LYS A 148 12.84 10.69 -20.91
C LYS A 148 12.76 12.14 -20.39
N SER A 149 11.70 12.49 -19.65
CA SER A 149 11.64 13.75 -18.90
C SER A 149 11.51 13.42 -17.40
N TRP A 150 12.46 13.87 -16.58
CA TRP A 150 12.47 13.71 -15.11
C TRP A 150 12.06 15.00 -14.37
N LYS A 151 11.62 16.04 -15.08
CA LYS A 151 11.16 17.32 -14.48
C LYS A 151 9.90 17.13 -13.63
N MET A 152 9.88 17.59 -12.37
CA MET A 152 8.69 17.45 -11.51
C MET A 152 7.40 17.90 -12.25
N PRO A 153 6.33 17.09 -12.28
CA PRO A 153 5.06 17.48 -12.91
C PRO A 153 4.47 18.70 -12.21
N LYS A 154 3.77 19.55 -12.95
CA LYS A 154 3.01 20.66 -12.38
C LYS A 154 1.92 20.08 -11.46
N GLY A 155 1.83 20.57 -10.22
CA GLY A 155 0.82 20.15 -9.25
C GLY A 155 1.31 19.25 -8.10
N ILE A 156 2.51 18.66 -8.17
CA ILE A 156 3.10 17.92 -7.05
C ILE A 156 4.30 18.67 -6.46
N GLY A 157 4.16 19.12 -5.22
CA GLY A 157 5.27 19.64 -4.43
C GLY A 157 6.10 18.54 -3.77
N TRP A 158 7.38 18.80 -3.50
CA TRP A 158 8.24 17.90 -2.72
C TRP A 158 7.66 17.57 -1.33
N GLY A 159 6.99 18.53 -0.69
CA GLY A 159 6.33 18.32 0.60
C GLY A 159 5.30 17.19 0.56
N VAL A 160 4.60 17.03 -0.57
CA VAL A 160 3.60 15.97 -0.80
C VAL A 160 4.26 14.61 -0.86
N LEU A 161 5.33 14.51 -1.64
CA LEU A 161 6.07 13.27 -1.81
C LEU A 161 6.76 12.85 -0.51
N ILE A 162 7.27 13.81 0.27
CA ILE A 162 7.85 13.54 1.58
C ILE A 162 6.76 13.11 2.56
N ALA A 163 5.63 13.82 2.63
CA ALA A 163 4.51 13.46 3.50
C ALA A 163 3.97 12.06 3.17
N ASN A 164 3.81 11.73 1.89
CA ASN A 164 3.41 10.39 1.46
C ASN A 164 4.47 9.34 1.83
N CYS A 165 5.75 9.62 1.62
CA CYS A 165 6.84 8.72 2.00
C CYS A 165 6.82 8.41 3.51
N LEU A 166 6.71 9.45 4.34
CA LEU A 166 6.64 9.33 5.79
C LEU A 166 5.38 8.55 6.22
N ALA A 167 4.22 8.91 5.71
CA ALA A 167 2.98 8.21 6.05
C ALA A 167 3.03 6.72 5.64
N GLN A 168 3.59 6.40 4.48
CA GLN A 168 3.75 5.01 4.02
C GLN A 168 4.79 4.26 4.87
N SER A 169 5.86 4.92 5.31
CA SER A 169 6.84 4.31 6.23
C SER A 169 6.22 3.99 7.59
N LEU A 170 5.37 4.86 8.13
CA LEU A 170 4.64 4.65 9.38
C LEU A 170 3.65 3.49 9.27
N LEU A 171 2.91 3.39 8.16
CA LEU A 171 2.02 2.25 7.91
C LEU A 171 2.76 0.92 7.79
N ALA A 172 3.89 0.91 7.07
CA ALA A 172 4.68 -0.31 6.88
C ALA A 172 5.37 -0.77 8.17
N VAL A 173 5.98 0.17 8.91
CA VAL A 173 6.74 -0.15 10.12
C VAL A 173 5.85 -0.30 11.36
N GLY A 174 4.70 0.37 11.42
CA GLY A 174 3.93 0.57 12.66
C GLY A 174 3.55 -0.74 13.37
N VAL A 175 2.96 -1.70 12.65
CA VAL A 175 2.57 -3.01 13.22
C VAL A 175 3.82 -3.80 13.66
N VAL A 176 4.82 -3.85 12.79
CA VAL A 176 6.05 -4.64 12.99
C VAL A 176 6.86 -4.09 14.18
N ALA A 177 7.05 -2.77 14.25
CA ALA A 177 7.76 -2.09 15.31
C ALA A 177 7.02 -2.16 16.65
N SER A 178 5.70 -2.04 16.66
CA SER A 178 4.90 -2.15 17.90
C SER A 178 4.99 -3.53 18.53
N LEU A 179 4.97 -4.57 17.68
CA LEU A 179 5.11 -5.95 18.14
C LEU A 179 6.56 -6.26 18.56
N TYR A 180 7.57 -5.70 17.87
CA TYR A 180 8.97 -5.81 18.28
C TYR A 180 9.26 -5.01 19.56
N ALA A 181 8.60 -3.87 19.79
CA ALA A 181 8.69 -3.12 21.04
C ALA A 181 8.19 -3.94 22.23
N GLY A 182 7.15 -4.75 22.05
CA GLY A 182 6.68 -5.69 23.06
C GLY A 182 7.66 -6.84 23.37
N TYR A 183 8.63 -7.09 22.50
CA TYR A 183 9.79 -7.94 22.80
C TYR A 183 10.87 -7.19 23.59
N LEU A 184 11.12 -5.92 23.27
CA LEU A 184 12.09 -5.07 23.97
C LEU A 184 11.66 -4.73 25.41
N ALA A 185 10.36 -4.53 25.65
CA ALA A 185 9.77 -4.28 26.96
C ALA A 185 8.65 -5.30 27.26
N PRO A 186 8.99 -6.53 27.69
CA PRO A 186 8.01 -7.60 27.88
C PRO A 186 6.90 -7.29 28.89
N GLU A 187 7.21 -6.52 29.94
CA GLU A 187 6.24 -6.10 30.97
C GLU A 187 5.12 -5.20 30.39
N PHE A 188 5.42 -4.42 29.35
CA PHE A 188 4.48 -3.49 28.70
C PHE A 188 4.04 -3.97 27.32
N ARG A 189 4.14 -5.27 27.05
CA ARG A 189 3.92 -5.86 25.73
C ARG A 189 2.54 -5.56 25.13
N VAL A 190 1.50 -5.63 25.97
CA VAL A 190 0.13 -5.32 25.52
C VAL A 190 0.02 -3.84 25.15
N THR A 191 0.51 -2.93 26.00
CA THR A 191 0.54 -1.49 25.73
C THR A 191 1.29 -1.18 24.44
N ALA A 192 2.49 -1.72 24.27
CA ALA A 192 3.29 -1.57 23.06
C ALA A 192 2.55 -2.05 21.81
N SER A 193 1.84 -3.19 21.88
CA SER A 193 1.04 -3.70 20.76
C SER A 193 -0.14 -2.79 20.39
N GLN A 194 -0.78 -2.15 21.39
CA GLN A 194 -1.93 -1.26 21.16
C GLN A 194 -1.53 0.08 20.53
N LEU A 195 -0.30 0.55 20.76
CA LEU A 195 0.25 1.75 20.10
C LEU A 195 0.31 1.60 18.57
N SER A 196 0.31 0.37 18.05
CA SER A 196 0.18 0.09 16.61
C SER A 196 -1.07 0.73 16.01
N ALA A 197 -2.22 0.63 16.69
CA ALA A 197 -3.48 1.18 16.19
C ALA A 197 -3.42 2.71 16.12
N LEU A 198 -2.79 3.34 17.10
CA LEU A 198 -2.57 4.79 17.13
C LEU A 198 -1.68 5.25 15.98
N ILE A 199 -0.54 4.58 15.77
CA ILE A 199 0.41 4.89 14.69
C ILE A 199 -0.26 4.72 13.32
N ASN A 200 -0.98 3.62 13.11
CA ASN A 200 -1.72 3.37 11.87
C ASN A 200 -2.82 4.40 11.65
N GLY A 201 -3.56 4.77 12.70
CA GLY A 201 -4.58 5.82 12.64
C GLY A 201 -3.99 7.15 12.21
N PHE A 202 -2.90 7.57 12.85
CA PHE A 202 -2.19 8.80 12.52
C PHE A 202 -1.67 8.81 11.08
N ALA A 203 -1.02 7.74 10.64
CA ALA A 203 -0.52 7.62 9.28
C ALA A 203 -1.65 7.63 8.24
N THR A 204 -2.80 7.01 8.57
CA THR A 204 -4.00 7.03 7.73
C THR A 204 -4.60 8.44 7.61
N ILE A 205 -4.64 9.18 8.72
CA ILE A 205 -5.06 10.59 8.72
C ILE A 205 -4.12 11.42 7.84
N LEU A 206 -2.81 11.24 7.95
CA LEU A 206 -1.86 11.96 7.09
C LEU A 206 -2.12 11.72 5.59
N LEU A 207 -2.37 10.48 5.19
CA LEU A 207 -2.71 10.16 3.80
C LEU A 207 -4.01 10.82 3.37
N PHE A 208 -5.07 10.69 4.17
CA PHE A 208 -6.39 11.22 3.82
C PHE A 208 -6.49 12.74 3.88
N ALA A 209 -5.75 13.39 4.79
CA ALA A 209 -5.81 14.83 4.97
C ALA A 209 -4.89 15.58 3.99
N PHE A 210 -3.73 15.01 3.63
CA PHE A 210 -2.73 15.72 2.85
C PHE A 210 -2.54 15.18 1.42
N ILE A 211 -2.67 13.87 1.21
CA ILE A 211 -2.36 13.24 -0.08
C ILE A 211 -3.61 13.09 -0.94
N ASP A 212 -4.70 12.60 -0.36
CA ASP A 212 -5.93 12.33 -1.10
C ASP A 212 -6.57 13.60 -1.70
N PRO A 213 -6.67 14.74 -1.00
CA PRO A 213 -7.24 15.96 -1.57
C PRO A 213 -6.44 16.47 -2.77
N GLN A 214 -5.11 16.41 -2.70
CA GLN A 214 -4.25 16.86 -3.80
C GLN A 214 -4.38 15.96 -5.01
N LEU A 215 -4.38 14.64 -4.81
CA LEU A 215 -4.64 13.71 -5.89
C LEU A 215 -6.05 13.89 -6.49
N SER A 216 -7.06 14.20 -5.69
CA SER A 216 -8.42 14.47 -6.17
C SER A 216 -8.47 15.73 -7.04
N VAL A 217 -7.89 16.85 -6.58
CA VAL A 217 -7.80 18.09 -7.37
C VAL A 217 -7.05 17.85 -8.68
N MET A 218 -5.92 17.12 -8.65
CA MET A 218 -5.19 16.77 -9.87
C MET A 218 -5.99 15.85 -10.82
N THR A 219 -6.85 14.99 -10.26
CA THR A 219 -7.73 14.12 -11.05
C THR A 219 -8.79 14.96 -11.77
N ASP A 220 -9.39 15.92 -11.07
CA ASP A 220 -10.38 16.83 -11.65
C ASP A 220 -9.75 17.73 -12.71
N ASP A 221 -8.59 18.32 -12.44
CA ASP A 221 -7.84 19.14 -13.41
C ASP A 221 -7.46 18.36 -14.68
N ALA A 222 -7.13 17.07 -14.55
CA ALA A 222 -6.83 16.21 -15.69
C ALA A 222 -8.09 15.88 -16.51
N VAL A 223 -9.24 15.69 -15.87
CA VAL A 223 -10.51 15.44 -16.56
C VAL A 223 -11.05 16.69 -17.26
N GLU A 224 -10.86 17.86 -16.66
CA GLU A 224 -11.19 19.16 -17.25
C GLU A 224 -10.21 19.60 -18.36
N GLY A 225 -9.10 18.87 -18.55
CA GLY A 225 -8.09 19.16 -19.57
C GLY A 225 -7.14 20.31 -19.22
N LYS A 226 -7.14 20.76 -17.96
CA LYS A 226 -6.17 21.74 -17.44
C LYS A 226 -4.77 21.15 -17.29
N VAL A 227 -4.69 19.84 -17.04
CA VAL A 227 -3.46 19.05 -16.95
C VAL A 227 -3.54 17.93 -17.98
N ASP A 228 -2.46 17.71 -18.73
CA ASP A 228 -2.41 16.61 -19.70
C ASP A 228 -2.42 15.23 -18.99
N GLU A 229 -3.04 14.22 -19.62
CA GLU A 229 -3.10 12.87 -19.06
C GLU A 229 -1.70 12.28 -18.83
N ALA A 230 -0.71 12.65 -19.65
CA ALA A 230 0.67 12.20 -19.48
C ALA A 230 1.30 12.79 -18.21
N ASP A 231 1.06 14.08 -17.94
CA ASP A 231 1.53 14.75 -16.73
C ASP A 231 0.85 14.18 -15.47
N PHE A 232 -0.46 13.90 -15.53
CA PHE A 232 -1.18 13.23 -14.44
C PHE A 232 -0.65 11.82 -14.16
N ARG A 233 -0.43 11.01 -15.20
CA ARG A 233 0.16 9.66 -15.04
C ARG A 233 1.55 9.73 -14.44
N ARG A 234 2.33 10.74 -14.82
CA ARG A 234 3.67 10.97 -14.29
C ARG A 234 3.63 11.38 -12.83
N ALA A 235 2.70 12.24 -12.44
CA ALA A 235 2.42 12.59 -11.07
C ALA A 235 2.08 11.37 -10.19
N ILE A 236 1.19 10.51 -10.66
CA ILE A 236 0.88 9.24 -9.98
C ILE A 236 2.12 8.34 -9.88
N THR A 237 2.99 8.34 -10.90
CA THR A 237 4.25 7.57 -10.87
C THR A 237 5.15 8.06 -9.74
N PHE A 238 5.33 9.38 -9.57
CA PHE A 238 6.13 9.94 -8.47
C PHE A 238 5.53 9.63 -7.09
N ILE A 239 4.21 9.69 -6.93
CA ILE A 239 3.54 9.33 -5.66
C ILE A 239 3.73 7.83 -5.37
N SER A 240 3.64 6.99 -6.40
CA SER A 240 3.89 5.56 -6.27
C SER A 240 5.35 5.25 -5.90
N LEU A 241 6.32 5.96 -6.49
CA LEU A 241 7.73 5.85 -6.13
C LEU A 241 8.01 6.36 -4.71
N SER A 242 7.34 7.44 -4.28
CA SER A 242 7.38 7.92 -2.91
C SER A 242 6.85 6.88 -1.92
N ARG A 243 5.80 6.13 -2.28
CA ARG A 243 5.31 4.99 -1.49
C ARG A 243 6.37 3.90 -1.36
N LEU A 244 7.04 3.55 -2.46
CA LEU A 244 8.15 2.58 -2.43
C LEU A 244 9.31 3.08 -1.56
N ALA A 245 9.68 4.35 -1.66
CA ALA A 245 10.68 4.95 -0.80
C ALA A 245 10.28 4.85 0.69
N GLY A 246 8.99 5.04 1.00
CA GLY A 246 8.45 4.87 2.35
C GLY A 246 8.56 3.43 2.87
N THR A 247 8.28 2.42 2.06
CA THR A 247 8.40 1.01 2.48
C THR A 247 9.86 0.57 2.64
N VAL A 248 10.78 1.13 1.84
CA VAL A 248 12.22 0.93 2.03
C VAL A 248 12.70 1.65 3.30
N LEU A 249 12.26 2.90 3.52
CA LEU A 249 12.57 3.67 4.72
C LEU A 249 12.10 2.95 5.99
N ALA A 250 10.97 2.24 5.93
CA ALA A 250 10.47 1.44 7.04
C ALA A 250 11.50 0.40 7.53
N GLN A 251 12.35 -0.15 6.65
CA GLN A 251 13.42 -1.07 7.07
C GLN A 251 14.43 -0.40 8.01
N ALA A 252 14.85 0.83 7.67
CA ALA A 252 15.76 1.61 8.50
C ALA A 252 15.07 2.11 9.79
N LEU A 253 13.77 2.40 9.72
CA LEU A 253 13.00 2.89 10.86
C LEU A 253 12.60 1.80 11.86
N LEU A 254 12.71 0.51 11.53
CA LEU A 254 12.23 -0.57 12.38
C LEU A 254 12.76 -0.49 13.82
N LEU A 255 14.07 -0.42 13.99
CA LEU A 255 14.70 -0.39 15.31
C LEU A 255 14.42 0.93 16.07
N PRO A 256 14.65 2.13 15.50
CA PRO A 256 14.36 3.37 16.23
C PRO A 256 12.87 3.53 16.55
N ALA A 257 11.98 3.11 15.66
CA ALA A 257 10.54 3.12 15.94
C ALA A 257 10.18 2.16 17.08
N ALA A 258 10.72 0.94 17.09
CA ALA A 258 10.45 -0.01 18.17
C ALA A 258 10.97 0.47 19.52
N MET A 259 12.17 1.08 19.55
CA MET A 259 12.72 1.69 20.78
C MET A 259 11.85 2.84 21.27
N LEU A 260 11.41 3.72 20.38
CA LEU A 260 10.52 4.83 20.72
C LEU A 260 9.18 4.31 21.28
N ILE A 261 8.58 3.31 20.65
CA ILE A 261 7.32 2.71 21.10
C ILE A 261 7.50 2.05 22.46
N ALA A 262 8.59 1.31 22.68
CA ALA A 262 8.89 0.70 23.97
C ALA A 262 9.06 1.77 25.06
N TRP A 263 9.77 2.86 24.76
CA TRP A 263 9.93 3.98 25.69
C TRP A 263 8.59 4.63 26.05
N VAL A 264 7.74 4.91 25.06
CA VAL A 264 6.40 5.46 25.29
C VAL A 264 5.54 4.49 26.13
N ALA A 265 5.58 3.20 25.82
CA ALA A 265 4.81 2.18 26.52
C ALA A 265 5.17 2.03 28.00
N VAL A 266 6.40 2.39 28.39
CA VAL A 266 6.85 2.38 29.79
C VAL A 266 6.35 3.62 30.56
N HIS A 267 6.09 4.74 29.88
CA HIS A 267 5.75 6.03 30.51
C HIS A 267 4.25 6.40 30.43
N VAL A 268 3.45 5.62 29.71
CA VAL A 268 1.99 5.75 29.60
C VAL A 268 1.31 4.77 30.55
#